data_AF-A0A051TQQ7-F1
#
_entry.id   AF-A0A051TQQ7-F1
#
_cell.length_a   1.000
_cell.length_b   1.000
_cell.length_c   1.000
_cell.angle_alpha   90.00
_cell.angle_beta   90.00
_cell.angle_gamma   90.00
#
_symmetry.space_group_name_H-M   'P 1'
#
loop_
_entity.id
_entity.type
_entity.pdbx_description
1 polymer ?
#
loop_
_entity_poly.entity_id
_entity_poly.type
_entity_poly.pdbx_seq_one_letter_code
_entity_poly.pdbx_strand_id
1 'polypeptide(L)'
;MDGDDPEQRIAEPERQLAAHKRGPDLPPASPDHAAGSRRFVVTTPRLQTWALICSYGTWAGFVAVFAVMFAVPSAWALAWIVLVVMALGVTLFAVLGVRRWGSNKKITICVTSDGLTVDGKPSEVYSFGDAKLGVFTVGQAMTISGTALHLHCGAHRFVLGGRDHRLATATPLQAPPTDRADGWLPAADFDEVLTMVARHSGLEMRGHAPGEPVRCLLYPPLKPVGPFRFHRANQTPPPRLAIEVGADAVRVIDPNTNTLVASASRARVTATPAHYRQVGPEQSYNVPVLVVRVPGLQPLTIECRRAWRGDVPKVKDEPEFWVPVADSRALVENFGLAAKLKD
;
A
#
# COMPACT_ATOMS: atom_id res chain seq x y z
N MET A 1 20.06 55.43 -15.72
CA MET A 1 20.76 54.16 -15.50
C MET A 1 19.82 53.30 -14.70
N ASP A 2 18.92 52.59 -15.38
CA ASP A 2 18.05 51.60 -14.76
C ASP A 2 18.86 50.31 -14.58
N GLY A 3 19.09 49.94 -13.33
CA GLY A 3 19.76 48.69 -12.97
C GLY A 3 18.74 47.57 -12.99
N ASP A 4 18.79 46.74 -14.04
CA ASP A 4 18.05 45.48 -14.11
C ASP A 4 18.37 44.62 -12.88
N ASP A 5 17.32 44.31 -12.12
CA ASP A 5 17.36 43.45 -10.95
C ASP A 5 17.76 42.02 -11.37
N PRO A 6 18.90 41.47 -10.88
CA PRO A 6 19.35 40.14 -11.24
C PRO A 6 18.36 39.03 -10.85
N GLU A 7 17.43 39.28 -9.93
CA GLU A 7 16.39 38.31 -9.58
C GLU A 7 15.35 38.13 -10.70
N GLN A 8 15.06 39.16 -11.49
CA GLN A 8 14.15 39.04 -12.64
C GLN A 8 14.71 38.14 -13.74
N ARG A 9 16.04 38.12 -13.94
CA ARG A 9 16.69 37.27 -14.95
C ARG A 9 16.61 35.78 -14.66
N ILE A 10 16.35 35.38 -13.41
CA ILE A 10 16.20 33.97 -13.03
C ILE A 10 14.72 33.55 -13.06
N ALA A 11 13.79 34.46 -12.74
CA ALA A 11 12.36 34.18 -12.78
C ALA A 11 11.80 34.06 -14.21
N GLU A 12 12.37 34.81 -15.16
CA GLU A 12 11.97 34.80 -16.58
C GLU A 12 12.15 33.41 -17.25
N PRO A 13 13.31 32.74 -17.17
CA PRO A 13 13.50 31.41 -17.76
C PRO A 13 12.66 30.33 -17.07
N GLU A 14 12.39 30.42 -15.76
CA GLU A 14 11.50 29.47 -15.09
C GLU A 14 10.04 29.62 -15.55
N ARG A 15 9.57 30.86 -15.78
CA ARG A 15 8.25 31.11 -16.37
C ARG A 15 8.19 30.62 -17.82
N GLN A 16 9.23 30.85 -18.62
CA GLN A 16 9.29 30.36 -19.99
C GLN A 16 9.37 28.83 -20.05
N LEU A 17 10.09 28.16 -19.15
CA LEU A 17 10.11 26.69 -19.07
C LEU A 17 8.75 26.12 -18.63
N ALA A 18 8.06 26.79 -17.69
CA ALA A 18 6.72 26.41 -17.26
C ALA A 18 5.66 26.62 -18.36
N ALA A 19 5.81 27.67 -19.16
CA ALA A 19 4.98 27.93 -20.33
C ALA A 19 5.26 26.94 -21.48
N HIS A 20 6.53 26.58 -21.70
CA HIS A 20 6.92 25.63 -22.75
C HIS A 20 6.60 24.17 -22.41
N LYS A 21 6.54 23.81 -21.12
CA LYS A 21 6.01 22.51 -20.67
C LYS A 21 4.51 22.37 -20.80
N ARG A 22 3.76 23.46 -20.96
CA ARG A 22 2.40 23.40 -21.53
C ARG A 22 2.57 23.27 -23.03
N GLY A 23 2.82 22.05 -23.49
CA GLY A 23 2.96 21.75 -24.90
C GLY A 23 1.79 22.31 -25.72
N PRO A 24 2.04 22.73 -26.97
CA PRO A 24 0.99 23.16 -27.87
C PRO A 24 0.11 21.94 -28.23
N ASP A 25 -1.21 22.18 -28.19
CA ASP A 25 -2.23 21.41 -28.89
C ASP A 25 -2.38 19.93 -28.55
N LEU A 26 -2.87 19.66 -27.33
CA LEU A 26 -4.02 18.74 -27.26
C LEU A 26 -5.24 19.53 -27.73
N PRO A 27 -5.98 19.08 -28.76
CA PRO A 27 -7.18 19.78 -29.19
C PRO A 27 -8.10 20.01 -27.98
N PRO A 28 -8.79 21.17 -27.89
CA PRO A 28 -9.78 21.37 -26.86
C PRO A 28 -10.72 20.18 -26.93
N ALA A 29 -10.84 19.46 -25.80
CA ALA A 29 -11.74 18.34 -25.70
C ALA A 29 -13.09 18.81 -26.24
N SER A 30 -13.59 18.13 -27.28
CA SER A 30 -14.91 18.41 -27.84
C SER A 30 -15.87 18.59 -26.67
N PRO A 31 -16.70 19.66 -26.64
CA PRO A 31 -17.53 19.97 -25.48
C PRO A 31 -18.44 18.80 -25.06
N ASP A 32 -18.77 17.90 -26.00
CA ASP A 32 -19.54 16.69 -25.74
C ASP A 32 -18.73 15.55 -25.07
N HIS A 33 -17.40 15.56 -25.14
CA HIS A 33 -16.52 14.62 -24.42
C HIS A 33 -16.04 15.15 -23.05
N ALA A 34 -16.15 16.47 -22.82
CA ALA A 34 -15.71 17.08 -21.57
C ALA A 34 -16.59 16.69 -20.37
N ALA A 35 -17.87 16.35 -20.59
CA ALA A 35 -18.78 15.97 -19.53
C ALA A 35 -18.48 14.59 -18.89
N GLY A 36 -17.66 13.75 -19.54
CA GLY A 36 -17.32 12.39 -19.08
C GLY A 36 -15.85 12.18 -18.70
N SER A 37 -15.00 13.21 -18.80
CA SER A 37 -13.56 13.07 -18.57
C SER A 37 -13.11 13.74 -17.27
N ARG A 38 -12.32 13.04 -16.47
CA ARG A 38 -11.73 13.58 -15.23
C ARG A 38 -10.27 13.19 -15.09
N ARG A 39 -9.48 14.13 -14.56
CA ARG A 39 -8.05 13.93 -14.30
C ARG A 39 -7.80 13.66 -12.82
N PHE A 40 -6.94 12.69 -12.55
CA PHE A 40 -6.51 12.34 -11.19
C PHE A 40 -4.99 12.33 -11.13
N VAL A 41 -4.44 12.61 -9.96
CA VAL A 41 -3.00 12.62 -9.74
C VAL A 41 -2.61 11.40 -8.92
N VAL A 42 -2.03 10.41 -9.58
CA VAL A 42 -1.59 9.16 -8.94
C VAL A 42 -0.18 9.31 -8.37
N THR A 43 0.04 8.68 -7.23
CA THR A 43 1.32 8.67 -6.52
C THR A 43 2.04 7.35 -6.84
N THR A 44 3.29 7.40 -7.30
CA THR A 44 4.03 6.18 -7.73
C THR A 44 5.08 5.71 -6.72
N PRO A 45 5.26 4.38 -6.50
CA PRO A 45 6.27 3.81 -5.61
C PRO A 45 7.66 3.78 -6.23
N ARG A 46 8.19 4.91 -6.70
CA ARG A 46 9.52 4.91 -7.35
C ARG A 46 10.70 4.77 -6.36
N LEU A 47 10.42 4.89 -5.06
CA LEU A 47 11.41 4.94 -3.99
C LEU A 47 12.13 3.60 -3.77
N GLN A 48 11.45 2.48 -3.99
CA GLN A 48 11.99 1.16 -3.64
C GLN A 48 13.14 0.72 -4.56
N THR A 49 13.06 0.97 -5.87
CA THR A 49 14.11 0.57 -6.82
C THR A 49 15.41 1.34 -6.59
N TRP A 50 15.33 2.64 -6.33
CA TRP A 50 16.52 3.46 -6.06
C TRP A 50 17.16 3.11 -4.72
N ALA A 51 16.36 2.94 -3.67
CA ALA A 51 16.89 2.48 -2.38
C ALA A 51 17.65 1.16 -2.52
N LEU A 52 17.12 0.22 -3.31
CA LEU A 52 17.76 -1.06 -3.57
C LEU A 52 19.12 -0.88 -4.28
N ILE A 53 19.16 -0.11 -5.38
CA ILE A 53 20.38 0.17 -6.15
C ILE A 53 21.44 0.83 -5.26
N CYS A 54 21.06 1.84 -4.47
CA CYS A 54 21.99 2.53 -3.57
C CYS A 54 22.51 1.61 -2.46
N SER A 55 21.65 0.75 -1.90
CA SER A 55 22.06 -0.19 -0.86
C SER A 55 23.09 -1.20 -1.39
N TYR A 56 22.85 -1.81 -2.55
CA TYR A 56 23.80 -2.74 -3.16
C TYR A 56 25.11 -2.08 -3.59
N GLY A 57 25.05 -0.88 -4.18
CA GLY A 57 26.25 -0.12 -4.52
C GLY A 57 27.10 0.22 -3.30
N THR A 58 26.45 0.55 -2.19
CA THR A 58 27.12 0.82 -0.91
C THR A 58 27.78 -0.44 -0.35
N TRP A 59 27.08 -1.57 -0.33
CA TRP A 59 27.64 -2.84 0.14
C TRP A 59 28.84 -3.30 -0.69
N ALA A 60 28.76 -3.19 -2.03
CA ALA A 60 29.89 -3.50 -2.90
C ALA A 60 31.10 -2.60 -2.63
N GLY A 61 30.86 -1.29 -2.40
CA GLY A 61 31.90 -0.35 -1.99
C GLY A 61 32.56 -0.72 -0.66
N PHE A 62 31.77 -1.12 0.35
CA PHE A 62 32.32 -1.58 1.63
C PHE A 62 33.19 -2.84 1.47
N VAL A 63 32.73 -3.83 0.71
CA VAL A 63 33.50 -5.06 0.45
C VAL A 63 34.83 -4.75 -0.23
N ALA A 64 34.85 -3.85 -1.20
CA ALA A 64 36.08 -3.43 -1.88
C ALA A 64 37.07 -2.74 -0.93
N VAL A 65 36.60 -1.81 -0.08
CA VAL A 65 37.45 -1.13 0.91
C VAL A 65 38.02 -2.12 1.92
N PHE A 66 37.21 -3.05 2.43
CA PHE A 66 37.67 -4.11 3.33
C PHE A 66 38.71 -5.02 2.69
N ALA A 67 38.52 -5.41 1.43
CA ALA A 67 39.50 -6.23 0.71
C ALA A 67 40.86 -5.53 0.58
N VAL A 68 40.88 -4.22 0.28
CA VAL A 68 42.11 -3.43 0.20
C VAL A 68 42.78 -3.30 1.58
N MET A 69 42.00 -3.08 2.64
CA MET A 69 42.52 -3.04 4.02
C MET A 69 43.22 -4.34 4.42
N PHE A 70 42.64 -5.49 4.05
CA PHE A 70 43.24 -6.79 4.33
C PHE A 70 44.52 -7.03 3.52
N ALA A 71 44.60 -6.52 2.29
CA ALA A 71 45.76 -6.70 1.43
C ALA A 71 46.94 -5.78 1.78
N VAL A 72 46.69 -4.60 2.37
CA VAL A 72 47.72 -3.58 2.64
C VAL A 72 47.65 -3.08 4.10
N PRO A 73 48.33 -3.76 5.05
CA PRO A 73 48.24 -3.44 6.48
C PRO A 73 48.69 -2.01 6.84
N SER A 74 49.61 -1.44 6.08
CA SER A 74 50.10 -0.05 6.30
C SER A 74 49.05 1.01 5.96
N ALA A 75 47.99 0.67 5.22
CA ALA A 75 46.95 1.60 4.81
C ALA A 75 45.83 1.78 5.86
N TRP A 76 45.96 1.17 7.04
CA TRP A 76 44.86 1.07 8.01
C TRP A 76 44.31 2.42 8.49
N ALA A 77 45.20 3.40 8.74
CA ALA A 77 44.79 4.74 9.16
C ALA A 77 44.05 5.51 8.04
N LEU A 78 44.54 5.40 6.79
CA LEU A 78 43.88 5.99 5.62
C LEU A 78 42.51 5.33 5.36
N ALA A 79 42.43 4.03 5.58
CA ALA A 79 41.19 3.29 5.34
C ALA A 79 40.07 3.70 6.29
N TRP A 80 40.36 4.02 7.56
CA TRP A 80 39.36 4.57 8.48
C TRP A 80 38.81 5.92 8.01
N ILE A 81 39.68 6.80 7.50
CA ILE A 81 39.26 8.09 6.94
C ILE A 81 38.34 7.86 5.74
N VAL A 82 38.72 6.96 4.82
CA VAL A 82 37.89 6.59 3.67
C VAL A 82 36.53 6.04 4.11
N LEU A 83 36.51 5.21 5.16
CA LEU A 83 35.28 4.60 5.67
C LEU A 83 34.35 5.65 6.30
N VAL A 84 34.88 6.61 7.04
CA VAL A 84 34.10 7.75 7.60
C VAL A 84 33.54 8.63 6.49
N VAL A 85 34.35 8.97 5.48
CA VAL A 85 33.91 9.79 4.34
C VAL A 85 32.85 9.05 3.52
N MET A 86 33.03 7.74 3.28
CA MET A 86 32.03 6.89 2.64
C MET A 86 30.73 6.85 3.43
N ALA A 87 30.79 6.65 4.75
CA ALA A 87 29.61 6.62 5.60
C ALA A 87 28.86 7.97 5.59
N LEU A 88 29.58 9.08 5.69
CA LEU A 88 29.00 10.43 5.57
C LEU A 88 28.42 10.68 4.19
N GLY A 89 29.13 10.29 3.13
CA GLY A 89 28.67 10.43 1.75
C GLY A 89 27.41 9.62 1.47
N VAL A 90 27.35 8.37 1.93
CA VAL A 90 26.16 7.51 1.84
C VAL A 90 25.01 8.09 2.64
N THR A 91 25.26 8.59 3.86
CA THR A 91 24.22 9.20 4.71
C THR A 91 23.66 10.46 4.05
N LEU A 92 24.53 11.35 3.57
CA LEU A 92 24.14 12.57 2.88
C LEU A 92 23.40 12.26 1.58
N PHE A 93 23.90 11.30 0.78
CA PHE A 93 23.24 10.85 -0.43
C PHE A 93 21.89 10.19 -0.13
N ALA A 94 21.77 9.43 0.95
CA ALA A 94 20.49 8.86 1.37
C ALA A 94 19.51 9.96 1.77
N VAL A 95 19.93 10.96 2.54
CA VAL A 95 19.07 12.09 2.93
C VAL A 95 18.66 12.92 1.71
N LEU A 96 19.61 13.30 0.86
CA LEU A 96 19.34 14.08 -0.35
C LEU A 96 18.58 13.29 -1.40
N GLY A 97 18.90 12.01 -1.56
CA GLY A 97 18.23 11.08 -2.46
C GLY A 97 16.80 10.79 -2.01
N VAL A 98 16.55 10.57 -0.71
CA VAL A 98 15.19 10.44 -0.17
C VAL A 98 14.43 11.76 -0.33
N ARG A 99 15.06 12.92 -0.09
CA ARG A 99 14.38 14.21 -0.24
C ARG A 99 14.06 14.54 -1.71
N ARG A 100 15.04 14.40 -2.59
CA ARG A 100 14.95 14.79 -4.02
C ARG A 100 14.26 13.72 -4.87
N TRP A 101 14.46 12.44 -4.55
CA TRP A 101 13.98 11.29 -5.33
C TRP A 101 12.87 10.51 -4.64
N GLY A 102 12.73 10.65 -3.32
CA GLY A 102 11.60 10.14 -2.56
C GLY A 102 10.38 11.03 -2.57
N SER A 103 10.45 12.18 -3.26
CA SER A 103 9.25 12.88 -3.70
C SER A 103 8.51 11.96 -4.66
N ASN A 104 7.41 11.37 -4.20
CA ASN A 104 6.58 10.50 -5.01
C ASN A 104 6.32 11.17 -6.36
N LYS A 105 6.74 10.52 -7.45
CA LYS A 105 6.41 11.04 -8.78
C LYS A 105 4.90 10.99 -8.90
N LYS A 106 4.33 12.18 -9.03
CA LYS A 106 2.94 12.41 -9.39
C LYS A 106 2.81 12.18 -10.88
N ILE A 107 2.01 11.20 -11.26
CA ILE A 107 1.62 10.99 -12.66
C ILE A 107 0.16 11.41 -12.76
N THR A 108 -0.18 12.18 -13.77
CA THR A 108 -1.58 12.50 -14.04
C THR A 108 -2.17 11.36 -14.86
N ILE A 109 -3.31 10.82 -14.45
CA ILE A 109 -4.12 9.92 -15.26
C ILE A 109 -5.36 10.68 -15.71
N CYS A 110 -5.85 10.36 -16.91
CA CYS A 110 -7.11 10.88 -17.42
C CYS A 110 -8.06 9.71 -17.64
N VAL A 111 -9.19 9.76 -16.93
CA VAL A 111 -10.26 8.76 -17.01
C VAL A 111 -11.32 9.34 -17.94
N THR A 112 -11.66 8.58 -18.97
CA THR A 112 -12.66 8.93 -20.00
C THR A 112 -13.70 7.83 -20.09
N SER A 113 -14.73 7.97 -20.92
CA SER A 113 -15.70 6.88 -21.17
C SER A 113 -15.07 5.61 -21.73
N ASP A 114 -14.01 5.78 -22.53
CA ASP A 114 -13.44 4.71 -23.34
C ASP A 114 -12.33 3.95 -22.60
N GLY A 115 -11.80 4.55 -21.53
CA GLY A 115 -10.75 3.97 -20.72
C GLY A 115 -9.96 4.99 -19.92
N LEU A 116 -8.84 4.51 -19.37
CA LEU A 116 -7.85 5.29 -18.63
C LEU A 116 -6.62 5.53 -19.51
N THR A 117 -6.16 6.76 -19.56
CA THR A 117 -4.88 7.14 -20.18
C THR A 117 -3.92 7.68 -19.14
N VAL A 118 -2.63 7.47 -19.36
CA VAL A 118 -1.56 7.90 -18.46
C VAL A 118 -0.77 9.03 -19.12
N ASP A 119 -0.62 10.16 -18.42
CA ASP A 119 0.15 11.29 -18.93
C ASP A 119 1.61 10.89 -19.17
N GLY A 120 2.13 11.20 -20.35
CA GLY A 120 3.40 10.70 -20.87
C GLY A 120 3.32 9.43 -21.73
N LYS A 121 2.14 8.80 -21.83
CA LYS A 121 1.85 7.70 -22.75
C LYS A 121 0.45 7.83 -23.39
N PRO A 122 0.19 8.92 -24.12
CA PRO A 122 -1.15 9.22 -24.62
C PRO A 122 -1.69 8.20 -25.63
N SER A 123 -0.81 7.42 -26.28
CA SER A 123 -1.20 6.37 -27.23
C SER A 123 -1.69 5.07 -26.57
N GLU A 124 -1.51 4.92 -25.25
CA GLU A 124 -1.96 3.73 -24.51
C GLU A 124 -3.29 4.04 -23.80
N VAL A 125 -4.39 3.49 -24.31
CA VAL A 125 -5.72 3.56 -23.69
C VAL A 125 -6.02 2.24 -23.01
N TYR A 126 -6.09 2.26 -21.69
CA TYR A 126 -6.41 1.10 -20.86
C TYR A 126 -7.93 0.95 -20.76
N SER A 127 -8.47 -0.02 -21.50
CA SER A 127 -9.91 -0.27 -21.58
C SER A 127 -10.48 -0.75 -20.25
N PHE A 128 -11.73 -0.39 -19.97
CA PHE A 128 -12.48 -0.85 -18.81
C PHE A 128 -13.18 -2.20 -19.03
N GLY A 129 -13.31 -2.67 -20.28
CA GLY A 129 -14.04 -3.90 -20.59
C GLY A 129 -13.46 -5.15 -19.90
N ASP A 130 -12.14 -5.18 -19.74
CA ASP A 130 -11.42 -6.27 -19.07
C ASP A 130 -10.90 -5.88 -17.68
N ALA A 131 -11.46 -4.81 -17.09
CA ALA A 131 -11.03 -4.34 -15.79
C ALA A 131 -11.33 -5.38 -14.71
N LYS A 132 -10.34 -5.65 -13.85
CA LYS A 132 -10.48 -6.60 -12.74
C LYS A 132 -10.08 -5.95 -11.43
N LEU A 133 -10.82 -6.28 -10.37
CA LEU A 133 -10.49 -5.84 -9.02
C LEU A 133 -9.68 -6.91 -8.29
N GLY A 134 -8.64 -6.49 -7.60
CA GLY A 134 -7.74 -7.31 -6.81
C GLY A 134 -7.44 -6.67 -5.46
N VAL A 135 -6.74 -7.39 -4.60
CA VAL A 135 -6.19 -6.84 -3.35
C VAL A 135 -4.81 -6.27 -3.63
N PHE A 136 -4.54 -5.10 -3.06
CA PHE A 136 -3.29 -4.39 -3.18
C PHE A 136 -2.60 -4.24 -1.84
N THR A 137 -1.32 -4.63 -1.76
CA THR A 137 -0.50 -4.44 -0.56
C THR A 137 0.90 -3.95 -0.91
N VAL A 138 1.29 -2.74 -0.50
CA VAL A 138 2.64 -2.21 -0.76
C VAL A 138 3.53 -2.33 0.46
N GLY A 139 4.73 -2.85 0.21
CA GLY A 139 5.86 -2.81 1.13
C GLY A 139 5.98 -4.04 2.01
N GLN A 140 7.19 -4.28 2.52
CA GLN A 140 7.52 -5.43 3.39
C GLN A 140 6.72 -5.46 4.70
N ALA A 141 6.14 -4.32 5.10
CA ALA A 141 5.31 -4.19 6.30
C ALA A 141 3.84 -3.87 5.99
N MET A 142 3.42 -3.94 4.72
CA MET A 142 2.04 -3.67 4.27
C MET A 142 1.42 -2.43 4.91
N THR A 143 2.20 -1.34 4.94
CA THR A 143 1.77 -0.06 5.50
C THR A 143 0.69 0.62 4.65
N ILE A 144 0.60 0.23 3.38
CA ILE A 144 -0.43 0.69 2.45
C ILE A 144 -1.12 -0.55 1.90
N SER A 145 -2.39 -0.69 2.23
CA SER A 145 -3.26 -1.74 1.71
C SER A 145 -4.52 -1.13 1.11
N GLY A 146 -5.15 -1.86 0.22
CA GLY A 146 -6.47 -1.51 -0.28
C GLY A 146 -6.82 -2.35 -1.49
N THR A 147 -7.51 -1.73 -2.43
CA THR A 147 -7.99 -2.38 -3.65
C THR A 147 -7.09 -2.04 -4.83
N ALA A 148 -6.82 -2.98 -5.71
CA ALA A 148 -6.17 -2.73 -7.00
C ALA A 148 -7.19 -2.85 -8.13
N LEU A 149 -7.21 -1.87 -9.02
CA LEU A 149 -7.86 -1.93 -10.31
C LEU A 149 -6.81 -2.33 -11.36
N HIS A 150 -6.96 -3.53 -11.91
CA HIS A 150 -6.13 -4.06 -12.97
C HIS A 150 -6.75 -3.74 -14.32
N LEU A 151 -6.01 -3.02 -15.15
CA LEU A 151 -6.40 -2.64 -16.50
C LEU A 151 -5.40 -3.17 -17.52
N HIS A 152 -5.88 -3.44 -18.73
CA HIS A 152 -5.10 -3.99 -19.83
C HIS A 152 -5.24 -3.16 -21.11
N CYS A 153 -4.14 -3.06 -21.86
CA CYS A 153 -4.07 -2.46 -23.19
C CYS A 153 -3.15 -3.35 -24.05
N GLY A 154 -3.72 -4.37 -24.70
CA GLY A 154 -2.96 -5.39 -25.40
C GLY A 154 -2.01 -6.14 -24.46
N ALA A 155 -0.71 -6.09 -24.74
CA ALA A 155 0.32 -6.69 -23.89
C ALA A 155 0.67 -5.86 -22.64
N HIS A 156 0.21 -4.61 -22.56
CA HIS A 156 0.51 -3.71 -21.46
C HIS A 156 -0.54 -3.85 -20.35
N ARG A 157 -0.07 -3.79 -19.10
CA ARG A 157 -0.91 -3.78 -17.91
C ARG A 157 -0.69 -2.49 -17.14
N PHE A 158 -1.74 -1.99 -16.51
CA PHE A 158 -1.67 -0.89 -15.57
C PHE A 158 -2.48 -1.25 -14.33
N VAL A 159 -1.85 -1.16 -13.17
CA VAL A 159 -2.45 -1.45 -11.87
C VAL A 159 -2.57 -0.16 -11.08
N LEU A 160 -3.81 0.28 -10.86
CA LEU A 160 -4.13 1.44 -10.07
C LEU A 160 -4.57 1.02 -8.66
N GLY A 161 -3.84 1.42 -7.63
CA GLY A 161 -4.20 1.14 -6.24
C GLY A 161 -5.13 2.22 -5.65
N GLY A 162 -6.19 1.80 -4.97
CA GLY A 162 -6.96 2.62 -4.05
C GLY A 162 -6.42 2.44 -2.64
N ARG A 163 -5.61 3.39 -2.17
CA ARG A 163 -5.07 3.37 -0.82
C ARG A 163 -6.22 3.52 0.19
N ASP A 164 -6.26 2.63 1.17
CA ASP A 164 -7.27 2.59 2.22
C ASP A 164 -8.70 2.37 1.69
N HIS A 165 -8.86 2.10 0.38
CA HIS A 165 -10.13 1.75 -0.25
C HIS A 165 -10.51 0.31 0.08
N ARG A 166 -11.80 0.11 0.43
CA ARG A 166 -12.36 -1.19 0.80
C ARG A 166 -13.45 -1.60 -0.18
N LEU A 167 -13.47 -2.87 -0.53
CA LEU A 167 -14.54 -3.43 -1.36
C LEU A 167 -15.77 -3.73 -0.52
N ALA A 168 -16.94 -3.53 -1.11
CA ALA A 168 -18.17 -4.06 -0.54
C ALA A 168 -18.11 -5.60 -0.52
N THR A 169 -18.72 -6.17 0.52
CA THR A 169 -18.69 -7.59 0.88
C THR A 169 -19.01 -8.57 -0.26
N ALA A 170 -19.88 -8.16 -1.19
CA ALA A 170 -20.31 -8.96 -2.33
C ALA A 170 -19.44 -8.80 -3.58
N THR A 171 -18.48 -7.87 -3.59
CA THR A 171 -17.71 -7.57 -4.81
C THR A 171 -16.69 -8.68 -5.07
N PRO A 172 -16.79 -9.42 -6.20
CA PRO A 172 -15.85 -10.49 -6.50
C PRO A 172 -14.46 -9.93 -6.81
N LEU A 173 -13.45 -10.46 -6.12
CA LEU A 173 -12.04 -10.21 -6.40
C LEU A 173 -11.58 -11.15 -7.52
N GLN A 174 -11.50 -10.64 -8.75
CA GLN A 174 -11.17 -11.43 -9.93
C GLN A 174 -9.68 -11.40 -10.28
N ALA A 175 -8.96 -10.37 -9.84
CA ALA A 175 -7.53 -10.27 -10.06
C ALA A 175 -6.74 -10.88 -8.89
N PRO A 176 -5.59 -11.52 -9.17
CA PRO A 176 -4.72 -12.02 -8.12
C PRO A 176 -4.22 -10.86 -7.24
N PRO A 177 -4.01 -11.08 -5.94
CA PRO A 177 -3.38 -10.09 -5.07
C PRO A 177 -2.05 -9.62 -5.65
N THR A 178 -1.79 -8.33 -5.58
CA THR A 178 -0.56 -7.74 -6.12
C THR A 178 0.15 -6.87 -5.10
N ASP A 179 1.47 -7.02 -5.06
CA ASP A 179 2.38 -6.23 -4.23
C ASP A 179 2.87 -4.95 -4.94
N ARG A 180 2.45 -4.75 -6.20
CA ARG A 180 2.92 -3.68 -7.08
C ARG A 180 1.76 -3.01 -7.80
N ALA A 181 1.53 -1.74 -7.47
CA ALA A 181 0.72 -0.85 -8.29
C ALA A 181 1.63 0.14 -9.01
N ASP A 182 1.25 0.49 -10.24
CA ASP A 182 1.94 1.48 -11.05
C ASP A 182 1.72 2.89 -10.47
N GLY A 183 0.59 3.10 -9.79
CA GLY A 183 0.33 4.26 -8.93
C GLY A 183 -0.84 3.99 -7.97
N TRP A 184 -1.01 4.85 -6.97
CA TRP A 184 -2.18 4.82 -6.10
C TRP A 184 -2.84 6.18 -5.93
N LEU A 185 -4.12 6.13 -5.60
CA LEU A 185 -4.98 7.25 -5.23
C LEU A 185 -5.43 7.13 -3.78
N PRO A 186 -5.76 8.24 -3.10
CA PRO A 186 -6.58 8.21 -1.88
C PRO A 186 -7.92 7.51 -2.15
N ALA A 187 -8.53 6.94 -1.10
CA ALA A 187 -9.80 6.20 -1.22
C ALA A 187 -10.90 6.99 -1.95
N ALA A 188 -11.14 8.25 -1.61
CA ALA A 188 -12.20 9.07 -2.21
C ALA A 188 -12.00 9.30 -3.72
N ASP A 189 -10.77 9.56 -4.17
CA ASP A 189 -10.47 9.71 -5.59
C ASP A 189 -10.60 8.37 -6.32
N PHE A 190 -10.22 7.27 -5.64
CA PHE A 190 -10.36 5.93 -6.19
C PHE A 190 -11.82 5.50 -6.33
N ASP A 191 -12.67 5.79 -5.34
CA ASP A 191 -14.13 5.56 -5.38
C ASP A 191 -14.75 6.23 -6.62
N GLU A 192 -14.28 7.42 -6.94
CA GLU A 192 -14.75 8.12 -8.13
C GLU A 192 -14.30 7.44 -9.42
N VAL A 193 -13.04 7.04 -9.50
CA VAL A 193 -12.54 6.25 -10.64
C VAL A 193 -13.34 4.96 -10.79
N LEU A 194 -13.59 4.24 -9.70
CA LEU A 194 -14.40 3.02 -9.71
C LEU A 194 -15.84 3.30 -10.17
N THR A 195 -16.44 4.40 -9.74
CA THR A 195 -17.78 4.81 -10.18
C THR A 195 -17.82 5.08 -11.69
N MET A 196 -16.79 5.73 -12.23
CA MET A 196 -16.67 5.94 -13.68
C MET A 196 -16.50 4.61 -14.42
N VAL A 197 -15.61 3.73 -13.94
CA VAL A 197 -15.36 2.40 -14.53
C VAL A 197 -16.64 1.55 -14.52
N ALA A 198 -17.36 1.50 -13.39
CA ALA A 198 -18.57 0.68 -13.22
C ALA A 198 -19.66 1.02 -14.24
N ARG A 199 -19.80 2.30 -14.60
CA ARG A 199 -20.78 2.75 -15.62
C ARG A 199 -20.49 2.19 -17.01
N HIS A 200 -19.25 1.80 -17.29
CA HIS A 200 -18.79 1.41 -18.63
C HIS A 200 -18.41 -0.07 -18.75
N SER A 201 -17.94 -0.71 -17.67
CA SER A 201 -17.50 -2.10 -17.70
C SER A 201 -18.56 -3.11 -17.26
N GLY A 202 -19.70 -2.64 -16.72
CA GLY A 202 -20.66 -3.52 -16.07
C GLY A 202 -20.13 -4.14 -14.78
N LEU A 203 -18.97 -3.70 -14.27
CA LEU A 203 -18.50 -4.06 -12.94
C LEU A 203 -19.51 -3.52 -11.92
N GLU A 204 -20.18 -4.44 -11.23
CA GLU A 204 -21.09 -4.11 -10.13
C GLU A 204 -20.26 -3.66 -8.93
N MET A 205 -19.88 -2.38 -8.93
CA MET A 205 -19.17 -1.74 -7.83
C MET A 205 -20.16 -0.93 -7.01
N ARG A 206 -20.70 -1.55 -5.97
CA ARG A 206 -21.43 -0.81 -4.95
C ARG A 206 -20.43 -0.28 -3.94
N GLY A 207 -20.35 1.04 -3.82
CA GLY A 207 -19.63 1.67 -2.70
C GLY A 207 -20.22 1.20 -1.38
N HIS A 208 -19.41 1.15 -0.33
CA HIS A 208 -19.85 0.68 0.98
C HIS A 208 -20.96 1.59 1.52
N ALA A 209 -22.21 1.10 1.52
CA ALA A 209 -23.31 1.87 2.08
C ALA A 209 -23.24 1.85 3.62
N PRO A 210 -23.63 2.93 4.32
CA PRO A 210 -23.71 2.94 5.77
C PRO A 210 -24.58 1.78 6.28
N GLY A 211 -24.00 0.91 7.09
CA GLY A 211 -24.69 -0.27 7.65
C GLY A 211 -24.49 -1.57 6.86
N GLU A 212 -23.79 -1.54 5.72
CA GLU A 212 -23.35 -2.77 5.08
C GLU A 212 -22.34 -3.52 5.97
N PRO A 213 -22.35 -4.86 5.96
CA PRO A 213 -21.34 -5.63 6.67
C PRO A 213 -19.93 -5.29 6.20
N VAL A 214 -19.01 -5.14 7.13
CA VAL A 214 -17.58 -4.96 6.83
C VAL A 214 -16.92 -6.32 6.72
N ARG A 215 -16.36 -6.63 5.55
CA ARG A 215 -15.58 -7.85 5.30
C ARG A 215 -14.09 -7.57 5.47
N CYS A 216 -13.45 -8.30 6.39
CA CYS A 216 -12.00 -8.27 6.58
C CYS A 216 -11.39 -9.64 6.23
N LEU A 217 -10.34 -9.64 5.42
CA LEU A 217 -9.61 -10.87 5.06
C LEU A 217 -8.57 -11.20 6.13
N LEU A 218 -8.62 -12.42 6.66
CA LEU A 218 -7.73 -12.94 7.69
C LEU A 218 -6.60 -13.74 7.05
N TYR A 219 -5.38 -13.21 7.18
CA TYR A 219 -4.18 -13.81 6.63
C TYR A 219 -3.44 -14.58 7.71
N PRO A 220 -2.86 -15.76 7.42
CA PRO A 220 -2.00 -16.44 8.38
C PRO A 220 -0.74 -15.60 8.65
N PRO A 221 -0.14 -15.70 9.85
CA PRO A 221 1.07 -14.97 10.19
C PRO A 221 2.18 -15.29 9.19
N LEU A 222 2.90 -14.23 8.80
CA LEU A 222 4.11 -14.39 8.00
C LEU A 222 5.15 -15.09 8.87
N LYS A 223 5.40 -16.37 8.60
CA LYS A 223 6.52 -17.06 9.25
C LYS A 223 7.80 -16.32 8.89
N PRO A 224 8.61 -15.88 9.87
CA PRO A 224 9.89 -15.23 9.59
C PRO A 224 10.72 -16.19 8.74
N VAL A 225 10.84 -15.88 7.46
CA VAL A 225 11.67 -16.67 6.57
C VAL A 225 13.09 -16.30 6.92
N GLY A 226 13.90 -17.31 7.31
CA GLY A 226 15.25 -17.10 7.83
C GLY A 226 16.12 -16.19 6.95
N PRO A 227 17.28 -15.74 7.48
CA PRO A 227 18.06 -14.59 7.01
C PRO A 227 18.62 -14.64 5.58
N PHE A 228 18.29 -15.66 4.78
CA PHE A 228 18.85 -15.88 3.44
C PHE A 228 17.82 -16.10 2.33
N ARG A 229 16.52 -15.85 2.55
CA ARG A 229 15.47 -16.01 1.53
C ARG A 229 14.82 -14.70 1.11
N PHE A 230 15.63 -13.70 0.76
CA PHE A 230 15.16 -12.36 0.37
C PHE A 230 14.42 -12.27 -0.97
N HIS A 231 14.47 -13.31 -1.81
CA HIS A 231 13.99 -13.18 -3.21
C HIS A 231 12.73 -13.97 -3.57
N ARG A 232 12.25 -14.88 -2.70
CA ARG A 232 11.02 -15.67 -2.96
C ARG A 232 9.94 -15.53 -1.87
N ALA A 233 10.19 -14.72 -0.85
CA ALA A 233 9.35 -14.62 0.35
C ALA A 233 8.25 -13.54 0.30
N ASN A 234 8.08 -12.81 -0.80
CA ASN A 234 7.12 -11.69 -0.86
C ASN A 234 5.71 -12.09 -1.30
N GLN A 235 5.44 -13.36 -1.56
CA GLN A 235 4.05 -13.77 -1.80
C GLN A 235 3.33 -13.82 -0.46
N THR A 236 2.47 -12.83 -0.24
CA THR A 236 1.52 -12.84 0.85
C THR A 236 0.72 -14.14 0.75
N PRO A 237 0.70 -15.00 1.78
CA PRO A 237 -0.09 -16.22 1.73
C PRO A 237 -1.55 -15.84 1.46
N PRO A 238 -2.31 -16.66 0.71
CA PRO A 238 -3.72 -16.36 0.49
C PRO A 238 -4.46 -16.28 1.84
N PRO A 239 -5.51 -15.45 1.95
CA PRO A 239 -6.31 -15.38 3.16
C PRO A 239 -6.94 -16.74 3.43
N ARG A 240 -6.93 -17.17 4.70
CA ARG A 240 -7.49 -18.48 5.11
C ARG A 240 -8.96 -18.36 5.50
N LEU A 241 -9.35 -17.20 6.04
CA LEU A 241 -10.71 -16.89 6.47
C LEU A 241 -11.04 -15.45 6.09
N ALA A 242 -12.32 -15.15 6.01
CA ALA A 242 -12.85 -13.80 6.00
C ALA A 242 -13.81 -13.65 7.17
N ILE A 243 -13.74 -12.53 7.88
CA ILE A 243 -14.72 -12.16 8.90
C ILE A 243 -15.59 -11.03 8.37
N GLU A 244 -16.90 -11.23 8.35
CA GLU A 244 -17.88 -10.22 8.00
C GLU A 244 -18.62 -9.77 9.27
N VAL A 245 -18.50 -8.48 9.59
CA VAL A 245 -19.17 -7.88 10.75
C VAL A 245 -20.30 -6.99 10.25
N GLY A 246 -21.53 -7.50 10.37
CA GLY A 246 -22.75 -6.76 10.05
C GLY A 246 -23.40 -6.10 11.26
N ALA A 247 -24.54 -5.46 11.03
CA ALA A 247 -25.39 -4.91 12.08
C ALA A 247 -25.88 -6.01 13.04
N ASP A 248 -26.43 -7.10 12.49
CA ASP A 248 -27.13 -8.12 13.28
C ASP A 248 -26.32 -9.39 13.52
N ALA A 249 -25.38 -9.70 12.64
CA ALA A 249 -24.64 -10.96 12.65
C ALA A 249 -23.16 -10.77 12.30
N VAL A 250 -22.34 -11.67 12.85
CA VAL A 250 -20.94 -11.83 12.47
C VAL A 250 -20.81 -13.19 11.79
N ARG A 251 -20.21 -13.20 10.61
CA ARG A 251 -19.99 -14.40 9.80
C ARG A 251 -18.50 -14.63 9.61
N VAL A 252 -18.11 -15.90 9.64
CA VAL A 252 -16.76 -16.35 9.27
C VAL A 252 -16.92 -17.21 8.02
N ILE A 253 -16.20 -16.87 6.97
CA ILE A 253 -16.38 -17.41 5.62
C ILE A 253 -15.04 -17.88 5.07
N ASP A 254 -15.01 -18.97 4.31
CA ASP A 254 -13.84 -19.33 3.51
C ASP A 254 -13.78 -18.41 2.28
N PRO A 255 -12.73 -17.56 2.14
CA PRO A 255 -12.64 -16.60 1.05
C PRO A 255 -12.51 -17.23 -0.33
N ASN A 256 -12.08 -18.49 -0.44
CA ASN A 256 -11.87 -19.16 -1.72
C ASN A 256 -13.16 -19.77 -2.28
N THR A 257 -13.98 -20.34 -1.40
CA THR A 257 -15.22 -21.04 -1.78
C THR A 257 -16.48 -20.21 -1.48
N ASN A 258 -16.31 -19.08 -0.77
CA ASN A 258 -17.38 -18.27 -0.21
C ASN A 258 -18.37 -19.07 0.67
N THR A 259 -17.90 -20.19 1.25
CA THR A 259 -18.72 -21.05 2.11
C THR A 259 -18.75 -20.49 3.54
N LEU A 260 -19.93 -20.53 4.15
CA LEU A 260 -20.12 -20.08 5.52
C LEU A 260 -19.51 -21.11 6.49
N VAL A 261 -18.45 -20.72 7.20
CA VAL A 261 -17.77 -21.55 8.20
C VAL A 261 -18.51 -21.48 9.53
N ALA A 262 -18.88 -20.27 9.96
CA ALA A 262 -19.73 -20.06 11.13
C ALA A 262 -20.48 -18.73 11.04
N SER A 263 -21.60 -18.64 11.75
CA SER A 263 -22.37 -17.41 11.90
C SER A 263 -22.99 -17.35 13.28
N ALA A 264 -23.00 -16.17 13.88
CA ALA A 264 -23.72 -15.92 15.12
C ALA A 264 -24.30 -14.50 15.12
N SER A 265 -25.36 -14.29 15.89
CA SER A 265 -25.84 -12.95 16.14
C SER A 265 -24.76 -12.15 16.87
N ARG A 266 -24.69 -10.84 16.59
CA ARG A 266 -23.68 -9.95 17.15
C ARG A 266 -23.66 -9.97 18.69
N ALA A 267 -24.82 -10.11 19.32
CA ALA A 267 -24.96 -10.22 20.77
C ALA A 267 -24.29 -11.46 21.38
N ARG A 268 -24.07 -12.52 20.60
CA ARG A 268 -23.40 -13.76 21.04
C ARG A 268 -21.91 -13.80 20.70
N VAL A 269 -21.41 -12.80 19.97
CA VAL A 269 -20.00 -12.70 19.60
C VAL A 269 -19.30 -11.76 20.58
N THR A 270 -18.19 -12.24 21.13
CA THR A 270 -17.35 -11.43 22.03
C THR A 270 -16.05 -11.07 21.33
N ALA A 271 -15.72 -9.78 21.32
CA ALA A 271 -14.43 -9.28 20.85
C ALA A 271 -13.71 -8.61 22.02
N THR A 272 -12.50 -9.06 22.35
CA THR A 272 -11.72 -8.53 23.48
C THR A 272 -10.34 -8.10 23.02
N PRO A 273 -9.88 -6.89 23.39
CA PRO A 273 -8.49 -6.49 23.17
C PRO A 273 -7.58 -7.28 24.12
N ALA A 274 -6.40 -7.66 23.64
CA ALA A 274 -5.40 -8.37 24.42
C ALA A 274 -3.97 -8.10 23.91
N HIS A 275 -2.97 -8.58 24.65
CA HIS A 275 -1.58 -8.60 24.22
C HIS A 275 -1.06 -10.04 24.12
N TYR A 276 -0.41 -10.35 23.02
CA TYR A 276 0.47 -11.51 22.91
C TYR A 276 1.91 -11.10 23.24
N ARG A 277 2.62 -11.86 24.06
CA ARG A 277 4.03 -11.59 24.36
C ARG A 277 4.90 -12.34 23.37
N GLN A 278 5.40 -11.66 22.36
CA GLN A 278 6.35 -12.23 21.42
C GLN A 278 7.73 -12.25 22.06
N VAL A 279 8.36 -13.43 22.08
CA VAL A 279 9.70 -13.64 22.65
C VAL A 279 10.66 -13.87 21.49
N GLY A 280 11.44 -12.84 21.15
CA GLY A 280 12.57 -12.95 20.24
C GLY A 280 13.86 -13.30 20.97
N PRO A 281 14.94 -13.64 20.23
CA PRO A 281 16.23 -13.99 20.82
C PRO A 281 16.86 -12.85 21.63
N GLU A 282 16.63 -11.60 21.22
CA GLU A 282 17.24 -10.42 21.85
C GLU A 282 16.25 -9.61 22.69
N GLN A 283 14.96 -9.66 22.36
CA GLN A 283 13.95 -8.83 23.01
C GLN A 283 12.58 -9.50 23.03
N SER A 284 11.85 -9.32 24.13
CA SER A 284 10.42 -9.62 24.18
C SER A 284 9.60 -8.34 24.06
N TYR A 285 8.59 -8.32 23.19
CA TYR A 285 7.67 -7.20 23.03
C TYR A 285 6.21 -7.67 23.04
N ASN A 286 5.30 -6.76 23.38
CA ASN A 286 3.87 -7.04 23.38
C ASN A 286 3.29 -6.69 22.01
N VAL A 287 2.64 -7.66 21.39
CA VAL A 287 1.91 -7.51 20.13
C VAL A 287 0.43 -7.30 20.47
N PRO A 288 -0.21 -6.21 20.02
CA PRO A 288 -1.64 -6.01 20.23
C PRO A 288 -2.43 -7.01 19.38
N VAL A 289 -3.33 -7.73 20.02
CA VAL A 289 -4.21 -8.71 19.37
C VAL A 289 -5.67 -8.45 19.72
N LEU A 290 -6.55 -8.77 18.79
CA LEU A 290 -7.99 -8.82 18.97
C LEU A 290 -8.41 -10.29 19.04
N VAL A 291 -9.01 -10.70 20.14
CA VAL A 291 -9.55 -12.06 20.29
C VAL A 291 -11.05 -12.02 20.01
N VAL A 292 -11.47 -12.68 18.92
CA VAL A 292 -12.88 -12.76 18.52
C VAL A 292 -13.40 -14.17 18.78
N ARG A 293 -14.43 -14.28 19.62
CA ARG A 293 -15.09 -15.54 19.97
C ARG A 293 -16.43 -15.62 19.26
N VAL A 294 -16.53 -16.51 18.27
CA VAL A 294 -17.77 -16.82 17.55
C VAL A 294 -18.25 -18.22 18.01
N PRO A 295 -19.50 -18.38 18.45
CA PRO A 295 -20.06 -19.69 18.82
C PRO A 295 -19.82 -20.76 17.74
N GLY A 296 -19.36 -21.94 18.15
CA GLY A 296 -19.04 -23.05 17.26
C GLY A 296 -17.64 -23.03 16.66
N LEU A 297 -16.83 -21.99 16.93
CA LEU A 297 -15.44 -21.89 16.49
C LEU A 297 -14.48 -21.75 17.66
N GLN A 298 -13.22 -22.11 17.40
CA GLN A 298 -12.11 -21.72 18.26
C GLN A 298 -11.95 -20.18 18.24
N PRO A 299 -11.50 -19.56 19.35
CA PRO A 299 -11.26 -18.12 19.38
C PRO A 299 -10.27 -17.69 18.31
N LEU A 300 -10.66 -16.72 17.48
CA LEU A 300 -9.80 -16.17 16.45
C LEU A 300 -8.87 -15.13 17.09
N THR A 301 -7.57 -15.38 17.09
CA THR A 301 -6.55 -14.44 17.56
C THR A 301 -6.00 -13.65 16.37
N ILE A 302 -6.36 -12.36 16.30
CA ILE A 302 -6.06 -11.50 15.15
C ILE A 302 -5.06 -10.43 15.58
N GLU A 303 -3.87 -10.41 14.99
CA GLU A 303 -2.89 -9.34 15.18
C GLU A 303 -3.47 -8.00 14.70
N CYS A 304 -3.40 -7.00 15.58
CA CYS A 304 -3.75 -5.62 15.28
C CYS A 304 -2.47 -4.81 15.10
N ARG A 305 -2.51 -3.80 14.23
CA ARG A 305 -1.34 -2.93 13.97
C ARG A 305 -1.24 -1.76 14.93
N ARG A 306 -2.35 -1.41 15.59
CA ARG A 306 -2.43 -0.30 16.55
C ARG A 306 -2.37 -0.82 17.98
N ALA A 307 -1.62 -0.13 18.82
CA ALA A 307 -1.52 -0.47 20.23
C ALA A 307 -2.83 -0.18 20.98
N TRP A 308 -3.14 -1.02 21.96
CA TRP A 308 -4.24 -0.80 22.88
C TRP A 308 -3.89 0.27 23.93
N ARG A 309 -4.90 1.02 24.35
CA ARG A 309 -4.85 2.00 25.45
C ARG A 309 -5.16 1.28 26.77
N GLY A 310 -4.35 1.57 27.79
CA GLY A 310 -4.46 0.97 29.12
C GLY A 310 -3.94 -0.47 29.19
N ASP A 311 -4.17 -1.11 30.33
CA ASP A 311 -3.83 -2.51 30.56
C ASP A 311 -4.90 -3.42 29.96
N VAL A 312 -4.48 -4.30 29.06
CA VAL A 312 -5.34 -5.34 28.47
C VAL A 312 -4.82 -6.72 28.84
N PRO A 313 -5.70 -7.75 28.91
CA PRO A 313 -5.31 -9.12 29.24
C PRO A 313 -4.19 -9.64 28.33
N LYS A 314 -3.35 -10.53 28.86
CA LYS A 314 -2.32 -11.22 28.09
C LYS A 314 -2.85 -12.57 27.60
N VAL A 315 -2.63 -12.88 26.33
CA VAL A 315 -2.87 -14.22 25.76
C VAL A 315 -1.55 -14.97 25.60
N LYS A 316 -1.61 -16.29 25.79
CA LYS A 316 -0.43 -17.17 25.67
C LYS A 316 -0.17 -17.56 24.23
N ASP A 317 -1.24 -17.73 23.46
CA ASP A 317 -1.17 -18.26 22.09
C ASP A 317 -0.78 -17.15 21.11
N GLU A 318 0.05 -17.51 20.13
CA GLU A 318 0.43 -16.64 19.02
C GLU A 318 -0.81 -16.28 18.19
N PRO A 319 -0.89 -15.06 17.61
CA PRO A 319 -1.97 -14.71 16.69
C PRO A 319 -2.00 -15.69 15.50
N GLU A 320 -3.15 -16.36 15.30
CA GLU A 320 -3.36 -17.24 14.15
C GLU A 320 -3.56 -16.44 12.86
N PHE A 321 -4.01 -15.20 12.99
CA PHE A 321 -4.30 -14.34 11.86
C PHE A 321 -3.73 -12.94 12.05
N TRP A 322 -3.55 -12.23 10.95
CA TRP A 322 -3.38 -10.80 10.92
C TRP A 322 -4.29 -10.21 9.84
N VAL A 323 -4.56 -8.91 9.96
CA VAL A 323 -5.36 -8.14 9.02
C VAL A 323 -4.58 -6.91 8.55
N PRO A 324 -4.78 -6.44 7.32
CA PRO A 324 -4.21 -5.17 6.86
C PRO A 324 -4.55 -4.00 7.79
N VAL A 325 -3.72 -2.97 7.82
CA VAL A 325 -3.87 -1.83 8.76
C VAL A 325 -5.26 -1.21 8.65
N ALA A 326 -5.73 -0.97 7.43
CA ALA A 326 -7.05 -0.38 7.17
C ALA A 326 -8.17 -1.27 7.75
N ASP A 327 -8.09 -2.58 7.54
CA ASP A 327 -9.09 -3.55 8.00
C ASP A 327 -9.05 -3.74 9.52
N SER A 328 -7.86 -3.67 10.12
CA SER A 328 -7.68 -3.78 11.57
C SER A 328 -8.49 -2.70 12.30
N ARG A 329 -8.41 -1.45 11.83
CA ARG A 329 -9.15 -0.34 12.42
C ARG A 329 -10.65 -0.53 12.22
N ALA A 330 -11.06 -0.90 11.01
CA ALA A 330 -12.46 -1.17 10.69
C ALA A 330 -13.07 -2.20 11.62
N LEU A 331 -12.35 -3.31 11.81
CA LEU A 331 -12.79 -4.44 12.60
C LEU A 331 -12.99 -4.01 14.06
N VAL A 332 -12.02 -3.29 14.62
CA VAL A 332 -12.06 -2.77 15.98
C VAL A 332 -13.19 -1.75 16.17
N GLU A 333 -13.39 -0.84 15.21
CA GLU A 333 -14.50 0.12 15.21
C GLU A 333 -15.86 -0.59 15.16
N ASN A 334 -16.01 -1.58 14.27
CA ASN A 334 -17.24 -2.36 14.14
C ASN A 334 -17.56 -3.18 15.38
N PHE A 335 -16.57 -3.62 16.15
CA PHE A 335 -16.78 -4.25 17.46
C PHE A 335 -16.99 -3.25 18.61
N GLY A 336 -17.00 -1.94 18.35
CA GLY A 336 -17.20 -0.91 19.38
C GLY A 336 -15.98 -0.70 20.28
N LEU A 337 -14.79 -1.07 19.81
CA LEU A 337 -13.54 -1.01 20.58
C LEU A 337 -12.64 0.18 20.16
N ALA A 338 -13.14 1.09 19.33
CA ALA A 338 -12.37 2.23 18.81
C ALA A 338 -11.72 3.08 19.92
N ALA A 339 -12.47 3.37 21.00
CA ALA A 339 -11.99 4.16 22.14
C ALA A 339 -10.85 3.49 22.93
N LYS A 340 -10.57 2.21 22.68
CA LYS A 340 -9.46 1.45 23.27
C LYS A 340 -8.20 1.50 22.43
N LEU A 341 -8.20 2.09 21.23
CA LEU A 341 -7.00 2.26 20.42
C LEU A 341 -6.18 3.47 20.90
N LYS A 342 -4.86 3.40 20.75
CA LYS A 342 -3.99 4.58 20.73
C LYS A 342 -4.08 5.26 19.36
N ASP A 343 -4.00 6.59 19.37
CA ASP A 343 -4.17 7.43 18.18
C ASP A 343 -3.07 7.26 17.14
#